data_AF-A0A7W7RC20-F1
#
_entry.id   AF-A0A7W7RC20-F1
#
_cell.length_a   1.000
_cell.length_b   1.000
_cell.length_c   1.000
_cell.angle_alpha   90.00
_cell.angle_beta   90.00
_cell.angle_gamma   90.00
#
_symmetry.space_group_name_H-M   'P 1'
#
loop_
_entity.id
_entity.type
_entity.pdbx_description
1 polymer ?
#
loop_
_entity_poly.entity_id
_entity_poly.type
_entity_poly.pdbx_seq_one_letter_code
_entity_poly.pdbx_strand_id
1 'polypeptide(L)'
;MTGLDALAAHLGWDSPRHRDSCVATGWEVDYRQDPDRDRHDSASHGCAAEECSHRDTFRRLQMRIFCRACGAATLLTAEEPREHGLRTTAQLGYGTAPRKVAGLWVFTGPPPELGLLSDRPGEPIWHLVTRRATDRLEPGDVLGCAWPAVGPRGGSGFRAAAEPTTLGTPQWDRPASRVFAQHATQHFPTLPAAVSWIGATVKETSR
;
A
#
# COMPACT_ATOMS: atom_id res chain seq x y z
N MET A 1 4.78 -10.49 -11.52
CA MET A 1 3.43 -10.18 -11.00
C MET A 1 3.52 -8.79 -10.40
N THR A 2 2.81 -7.80 -10.92
CA THR A 2 3.13 -6.39 -10.62
C THR A 2 2.03 -5.63 -9.89
N GLY A 3 0.78 -6.12 -9.78
CA GLY A 3 -0.32 -5.30 -9.23
C GLY A 3 -0.69 -5.48 -7.75
N LEU A 4 0.02 -6.32 -6.99
CA LEU A 4 -0.36 -6.69 -5.62
C LEU A 4 -0.17 -5.56 -4.61
N ASP A 5 0.94 -4.83 -4.70
CA ASP A 5 1.42 -3.98 -3.61
C ASP A 5 0.61 -2.70 -3.46
N ALA A 6 0.26 -2.06 -4.58
CA ALA A 6 -0.62 -0.88 -4.58
C ALA A 6 -2.02 -1.22 -4.04
N LEU A 7 -2.48 -2.44 -4.27
CA LEU A 7 -3.79 -2.91 -3.83
C LEU A 7 -3.79 -3.21 -2.33
N ALA A 8 -2.79 -3.94 -1.83
CA ALA A 8 -2.61 -4.21 -0.40
C ALA A 8 -2.44 -2.94 0.42
N ALA A 9 -1.80 -1.92 -0.14
CA ALA A 9 -1.52 -0.70 0.58
C ALA A 9 -2.69 0.31 0.55
N HIS A 10 -3.77 0.05 -0.20
CA HIS A 10 -5.04 0.77 -0.05
C HIS A 10 -6.13 -0.06 0.64
N LEU A 11 -6.06 -1.38 0.53
CA LEU A 11 -7.09 -2.30 1.01
C LEU A 11 -6.64 -3.03 2.28
N GLY A 12 -7.56 -3.34 3.17
CA GLY A 12 -7.25 -4.18 4.35
C GLY A 12 -6.63 -3.44 5.52
N TRP A 13 -6.56 -2.11 5.48
CA TRP A 13 -6.39 -1.31 6.70
C TRP A 13 -7.65 -1.38 7.54
N ASP A 14 -7.50 -1.46 8.86
CA ASP A 14 -8.57 -1.23 9.83
C ASP A 14 -8.44 0.17 10.43
N SER A 15 -9.58 0.81 10.71
CA SER A 15 -9.57 2.05 11.49
C SER A 15 -9.68 1.75 12.97
N PRO A 16 -8.92 2.46 13.83
CA PRO A 16 -9.17 2.46 15.26
C PRO A 16 -10.64 2.80 15.54
N ARG A 17 -11.28 2.04 16.42
CA ARG A 17 -12.71 2.21 16.76
C ARG A 17 -12.84 2.87 18.13
N HIS A 18 -13.66 3.89 18.23
CA HIS A 18 -14.05 4.44 19.52
C HIS A 18 -14.96 3.45 20.25
N ARG A 19 -15.08 3.60 21.58
CA ARG A 19 -16.11 2.90 22.35
C ARG A 19 -17.50 3.42 21.98
N ASP A 20 -18.51 2.59 22.22
CA ASP A 20 -19.92 2.97 22.02
C ASP A 20 -20.23 4.30 22.70
N SER A 21 -21.06 5.13 22.06
CA SER A 21 -21.46 6.49 22.47
C SER A 21 -20.38 7.58 22.46
N CYS A 22 -19.14 7.28 22.04
CA CYS A 22 -18.11 8.31 21.91
C CYS A 22 -18.37 9.22 20.70
N VAL A 23 -18.33 10.54 20.92
CA VAL A 23 -18.53 11.57 19.88
C VAL A 23 -17.23 12.16 19.32
N ALA A 24 -16.08 11.68 19.79
CA ALA A 24 -14.79 12.13 19.26
C ALA A 24 -14.64 11.69 17.80
N THR A 25 -14.06 12.56 16.97
CA THR A 25 -13.81 12.30 15.55
C THR A 25 -12.32 12.07 15.24
N GLY A 26 -11.46 12.26 16.23
CA GLY A 26 -10.01 12.22 16.08
C GLY A 26 -9.31 11.27 17.07
N TRP A 27 -8.08 10.94 16.71
CA TRP A 27 -7.18 10.10 17.50
C TRP A 27 -5.90 10.87 17.79
N GLU A 28 -5.38 10.67 19.00
CA GLU A 28 -4.04 11.11 19.34
C GLU A 28 -3.05 9.99 19.07
N VAL A 29 -1.88 10.39 18.59
CA VAL A 29 -0.79 9.49 18.23
C VAL A 29 0.46 9.96 18.94
N ASP A 30 0.99 9.10 19.80
CA ASP A 30 2.31 9.30 20.41
C ASP A 30 3.19 8.12 20.06
N TYR A 31 4.49 8.37 19.97
CA TYR A 31 5.48 7.31 19.81
C TYR A 31 6.63 7.48 20.79
N ARG A 32 7.28 6.36 21.10
CA ARG A 32 8.54 6.33 21.83
C ARG A 32 9.49 5.31 21.21
N GLN A 33 10.77 5.57 21.39
CA GLN A 33 11.84 4.64 21.06
C GLN A 33 12.35 4.05 22.37
N ASP A 34 12.30 2.74 22.50
CA ASP A 34 12.96 2.03 23.58
C ASP A 34 14.40 1.70 23.15
N PRO A 35 15.37 1.70 24.08
CA PRO A 35 16.74 1.27 23.79
C PRO A 35 16.79 -0.18 23.29
N ASP A 36 17.91 -0.53 22.67
CA ASP A 36 18.20 -1.83 22.05
C ASP A 36 17.62 -3.01 22.83
N ARG A 37 16.80 -3.82 22.17
CA ARG A 37 16.22 -5.06 22.69
C ARG A 37 16.89 -6.24 22.03
N ASP A 38 17.18 -7.27 22.82
CA ASP A 38 17.63 -8.57 22.32
C ASP A 38 16.50 -9.27 21.57
N ARG A 39 16.82 -9.89 20.42
CA ARG A 39 15.93 -10.77 19.66
C ARG A 39 15.87 -12.12 20.39
N HIS A 40 14.91 -12.29 21.30
CA HIS A 40 14.85 -13.46 22.18
C HIS A 40 14.44 -14.80 21.54
N ASP A 41 14.10 -14.86 20.24
CA ASP A 41 13.44 -16.04 19.64
C ASP A 41 14.17 -16.68 18.44
N SER A 42 15.48 -16.49 18.29
CA SER A 42 16.23 -17.29 17.32
C SER A 42 17.58 -17.68 17.87
N ALA A 43 17.91 -18.97 17.86
CA ALA A 43 19.28 -19.45 18.02
C ALA A 43 20.20 -18.54 17.21
N SER A 44 21.29 -18.03 17.79
CA SER A 44 22.16 -17.04 17.15
C SER A 44 22.49 -17.47 15.71
N HIS A 45 21.86 -16.83 14.73
CA HIS A 45 22.13 -17.12 13.33
C HIS A 45 23.26 -16.21 12.92
N GLY A 46 24.50 -16.63 13.19
CA GLY A 46 25.69 -15.97 12.69
C GLY A 46 25.68 -16.04 11.16
N CYS A 47 25.20 -15.00 10.49
CA CYS A 47 25.45 -14.88 9.06
C CYS A 47 26.89 -14.48 8.88
N ALA A 48 27.62 -15.28 8.11
CA ALA A 48 29.02 -15.03 7.77
C ALA A 48 29.21 -13.85 6.80
N ALA A 49 28.12 -13.23 6.30
CA ALA A 49 28.22 -12.05 5.46
C ALA A 49 28.47 -10.82 6.32
N GLU A 50 29.60 -10.15 6.10
CA GLU A 50 30.00 -8.92 6.80
C GLU A 50 28.98 -7.78 6.64
N GLU A 51 28.10 -7.88 5.64
CA GLU A 51 27.05 -6.91 5.32
C GLU A 51 25.66 -7.30 5.88
N CYS A 52 25.56 -8.40 6.64
CA CYS A 52 24.25 -8.85 7.09
C CYS A 52 23.71 -8.00 8.25
N SER A 53 22.48 -7.53 8.06
CA SER A 53 21.85 -6.43 8.79
C SER A 53 21.11 -6.85 10.07
N HIS A 54 20.97 -8.15 10.28
CA HIS A 54 20.26 -8.80 11.36
C HIS A 54 21.07 -8.99 12.66
N ARG A 55 21.61 -7.89 13.23
CA ARG A 55 22.19 -7.93 14.59
C ARG A 55 21.18 -8.51 15.59
N ASP A 56 21.68 -9.13 16.65
CA ASP A 56 20.86 -9.70 17.73
C ASP A 56 20.08 -8.63 18.50
N THR A 57 20.37 -7.35 18.26
CA THR A 57 19.67 -6.21 18.84
C THR A 57 18.98 -5.34 17.79
N PHE A 58 17.82 -4.82 18.17
CA PHE A 58 17.10 -3.80 17.41
C PHE A 58 16.55 -2.73 18.36
N ARG A 59 16.44 -1.50 17.87
CA ARG A 59 15.70 -0.45 18.58
C ARG A 59 14.22 -0.68 18.39
N ARG A 60 13.46 -0.65 19.47
CA ARG A 60 12.02 -0.91 19.43
C ARG A 60 11.27 0.41 19.32
N LEU A 61 10.48 0.57 18.27
CA LEU A 61 9.51 1.65 18.14
C LEU A 61 8.17 1.20 18.73
N GLN A 62 7.61 2.01 19.61
CA GLN A 62 6.25 1.82 20.11
C GLN A 62 5.39 3.04 19.76
N MET A 63 4.24 2.81 19.14
CA MET A 63 3.28 3.83 18.78
C MET A 63 1.95 3.54 19.45
N ARG A 64 1.40 4.50 20.19
CA ARG A 64 0.05 4.43 20.73
C ARG A 64 -0.89 5.30 19.92
N ILE A 65 -2.04 4.76 19.55
CA ILE A 65 -3.15 5.48 18.94
C ILE A 65 -4.30 5.43 19.95
N PHE A 66 -4.73 6.56 20.49
CA PHE A 66 -5.72 6.58 21.56
C PHE A 66 -6.69 7.75 21.47
N CYS A 67 -7.88 7.56 22.04
CA CYS A 67 -8.90 8.60 22.16
C CYS A 67 -8.94 9.08 23.61
N ARG A 68 -8.64 10.36 23.88
CA ARG A 68 -8.74 10.93 25.23
C ARG A 68 -10.16 10.89 25.79
N ALA A 69 -11.18 11.00 24.94
CA ALA A 69 -12.58 11.11 25.39
C ALA A 69 -13.14 9.77 25.89
N CYS A 70 -12.95 8.67 25.16
CA CYS A 70 -13.50 7.37 25.54
C CYS A 70 -12.47 6.37 26.09
N GLY A 71 -11.18 6.70 26.05
CA GLY A 71 -10.11 5.83 26.52
C GLY A 71 -9.88 4.59 25.65
N ALA A 72 -10.43 4.54 24.43
CA ALA A 72 -10.05 3.53 23.45
C ALA A 72 -8.59 3.73 23.05
N ALA A 73 -7.81 2.64 22.99
CA ALA A 73 -6.38 2.71 22.66
C ALA A 73 -5.91 1.43 21.96
N THR A 74 -5.00 1.60 21.01
CA THR A 74 -4.25 0.54 20.33
C THR A 74 -2.77 0.84 20.46
N LEU A 75 -1.97 -0.14 20.89
CA LEU A 75 -0.51 -0.06 20.95
C LEU A 75 0.09 -0.90 19.81
N LEU A 76 0.90 -0.26 18.98
CA LEU A 76 1.67 -0.88 17.91
C LEU A 76 3.14 -0.93 18.32
N THR A 77 3.80 -2.05 18.01
CA THR A 77 5.23 -2.25 18.23
C THR A 77 5.88 -2.64 16.91
N ALA A 78 7.01 -2.02 16.58
CA ALA A 78 7.81 -2.36 15.42
C ALA A 78 9.31 -2.29 15.76
N GLU A 79 10.15 -2.90 14.92
CA GLU A 79 11.57 -2.58 14.89
C GLU A 79 11.74 -1.19 14.25
N GLU A 80 12.63 -0.37 14.79
CA GLU A 80 12.97 0.92 14.22
C GLU A 80 13.68 0.72 12.87
N PRO A 81 13.23 1.39 11.80
CA PRO A 81 13.92 1.32 10.53
C PRO A 81 15.32 1.94 10.62
N ARG A 82 16.29 1.33 9.94
CA ARG A 82 17.68 1.82 9.87
C ARG A 82 17.81 3.22 9.28
N GLU A 83 16.90 3.57 8.36
CA GLU A 83 16.83 4.89 7.74
C GLU A 83 15.50 5.54 8.10
N HIS A 84 15.58 6.72 8.73
CA HIS A 84 14.43 7.56 8.96
C HIS A 84 14.13 8.37 7.69
N GLY A 85 13.20 7.87 6.87
CA GLY A 85 12.70 8.62 5.72
C GLY A 85 11.59 9.59 6.14
N LEU A 86 11.78 10.89 5.89
CA LEU A 86 10.67 11.86 5.88
C LEU A 86 9.91 11.69 4.56
N ARG A 87 8.71 11.08 4.62
CA ARG A 87 7.80 10.96 3.48
C ARG A 87 6.60 11.88 3.66
N THR A 88 6.14 12.49 2.59
CA THR A 88 4.83 13.14 2.60
C THR A 88 3.73 12.10 2.42
N THR A 89 2.54 12.38 2.95
CA THR A 89 1.36 11.51 2.72
C THR A 89 1.11 11.32 1.22
N ALA A 90 1.32 12.37 0.42
CA ALA A 90 1.20 12.30 -1.04
C ALA A 90 2.16 11.29 -1.69
N GLN A 91 3.41 11.19 -1.21
CA GLN A 91 4.37 10.18 -1.68
C GLN A 91 3.95 8.75 -1.32
N LEU A 92 3.18 8.60 -0.25
CA LEU A 92 2.61 7.33 0.18
C LEU A 92 1.22 7.08 -0.44
N GLY A 93 0.76 7.89 -1.40
CA GLY A 93 -0.57 7.75 -1.98
C GLY A 93 -1.73 8.11 -1.03
N TYR A 94 -1.44 8.67 0.14
CA TYR A 94 -2.43 9.09 1.13
C TYR A 94 -2.73 10.60 1.04
N GLY A 95 -3.97 10.99 1.30
CA GLY A 95 -4.39 12.40 1.34
C GLY A 95 -4.43 13.13 -0.01
N THR A 96 -4.14 12.44 -1.11
CA THR A 96 -4.35 12.98 -2.46
C THR A 96 -5.78 12.68 -2.90
N ALA A 97 -6.55 13.73 -3.20
CA ALA A 97 -7.92 13.56 -3.69
C ALA A 97 -7.93 12.76 -5.01
N PRO A 98 -8.85 11.80 -5.18
CA PRO A 98 -8.96 11.06 -6.42
C PRO A 98 -9.32 12.00 -7.57
N ARG A 99 -8.75 11.76 -8.75
CA ARG A 99 -9.01 12.57 -9.96
C ARG A 99 -9.78 11.78 -11.00
N LYS A 100 -10.65 12.46 -11.74
CA LYS A 100 -11.41 11.84 -12.83
C LYS A 100 -10.55 11.80 -14.11
N VAL A 101 -10.35 10.61 -14.66
CA VAL A 101 -9.53 10.37 -15.86
C VAL A 101 -10.27 9.37 -16.74
N ALA A 102 -10.48 9.70 -18.02
CA ALA A 102 -11.19 8.85 -18.98
C ALA A 102 -12.53 8.29 -18.45
N GLY A 103 -13.27 9.11 -17.67
CA GLY A 103 -14.56 8.73 -17.09
C GLY A 103 -14.49 7.87 -15.82
N LEU A 104 -13.30 7.44 -15.38
CA LEU A 104 -13.06 6.67 -14.16
C LEU A 104 -12.33 7.51 -13.10
N TRP A 105 -12.32 7.03 -11.86
CA TRP A 105 -11.63 7.68 -10.76
C TRP A 105 -10.26 7.04 -10.53
N VAL A 106 -9.22 7.87 -10.48
CA VAL A 106 -7.85 7.46 -10.28
C VAL A 106 -7.38 7.90 -8.90
N PHE A 107 -6.97 6.92 -8.11
CA PHE A 107 -6.35 7.07 -6.81
C PHE A 107 -4.85 6.86 -6.96
N THR A 108 -4.07 7.70 -6.28
CA THR A 108 -2.62 7.55 -6.23
C THR A 108 -2.26 6.44 -5.27
N GLY A 109 -1.58 5.41 -5.76
CA GLY A 109 -1.07 4.28 -4.99
C GLY A 109 0.20 4.62 -4.21
N PRO A 110 0.41 4.06 -3.00
CA PRO A 110 1.73 4.02 -2.37
C PRO A 110 2.76 3.25 -3.21
N PRO A 111 4.06 3.43 -2.92
CA PRO A 111 5.13 2.63 -3.52
C PRO A 111 4.94 1.11 -3.27
N PRO A 112 5.49 0.25 -4.14
CA PRO A 112 5.45 -1.19 -3.95
C PRO A 112 6.12 -1.64 -2.64
N GLU A 113 5.84 -2.88 -2.24
CA GLU A 113 6.05 -3.45 -0.88
C GLU A 113 7.53 -3.52 -0.47
N LEU A 114 8.46 -3.41 -1.43
CA LEU A 114 9.91 -3.41 -1.21
C LEU A 114 10.42 -2.07 -0.68
N GLY A 115 9.90 -1.69 0.50
CA GLY A 115 10.43 -0.59 1.26
C GLY A 115 9.66 0.71 1.02
N LEU A 116 8.46 0.77 1.60
CA LEU A 116 7.80 2.03 1.98
C LEU A 116 8.79 3.03 2.64
N LEU A 117 9.85 2.51 3.25
CA LEU A 117 10.96 3.23 3.86
C LEU A 117 12.27 3.21 3.05
N SER A 118 12.48 2.26 2.13
CA SER A 118 13.74 2.08 1.38
C SER A 118 13.72 2.64 -0.05
N ASP A 119 12.54 2.91 -0.63
CA ASP A 119 12.43 3.49 -1.96
C ASP A 119 12.91 4.94 -1.98
N ARG A 120 13.49 5.47 -3.06
CA ARG A 120 13.83 6.90 -3.08
C ARG A 120 12.56 7.76 -3.09
N PRO A 121 12.51 8.90 -2.36
CA PRO A 121 11.41 9.86 -2.48
C PRO A 121 11.21 10.29 -3.95
N GLY A 122 9.97 10.24 -4.47
CA GLY A 122 9.70 10.50 -5.90
C GLY A 122 8.21 10.51 -6.27
N GLU A 123 7.90 10.58 -7.57
CA GLU A 123 6.53 10.52 -8.10
C GLU A 123 5.86 9.18 -7.79
N PRO A 124 4.53 9.14 -7.59
CA PRO A 124 3.83 7.92 -7.24
C PRO A 124 3.97 6.86 -8.33
N ILE A 125 4.40 5.67 -7.93
CA ILE A 125 4.72 4.58 -8.85
C ILE A 125 3.43 3.85 -9.31
N TRP A 126 2.28 4.10 -8.68
CA TRP A 126 1.05 3.37 -8.96
C TRP A 126 -0.21 4.25 -8.99
N HIS A 127 -1.18 3.84 -9.79
CA HIS A 127 -2.49 4.45 -9.93
C HIS A 127 -3.56 3.36 -9.85
N LEU A 128 -4.38 3.36 -8.79
CA LEU A 128 -5.56 2.51 -8.72
C LEU A 128 -6.72 3.16 -9.48
N VAL A 129 -7.45 2.36 -10.26
CA VAL A 129 -8.56 2.81 -11.08
C VAL A 129 -9.85 2.22 -10.53
N THR A 130 -10.85 3.08 -10.34
CA THR A 130 -12.11 2.73 -9.69
C THR A 130 -13.31 3.33 -10.40
N ARG A 131 -14.50 2.80 -10.10
CA ARG A 131 -15.76 3.29 -10.69
C ARG A 131 -16.29 4.55 -10.01
N ARG A 132 -16.01 4.73 -8.71
CA ARG A 132 -16.53 5.84 -7.89
C ARG A 132 -15.43 6.50 -7.08
N ALA A 133 -15.59 7.78 -6.77
CA ALA A 133 -14.81 8.42 -5.72
C ALA A 133 -15.35 7.97 -4.35
N THR A 134 -14.44 7.70 -3.43
CA THR A 134 -14.71 7.34 -2.04
C THR A 134 -13.51 7.77 -1.20
N ASP A 135 -13.76 8.12 0.05
CA ASP A 135 -12.69 8.49 0.99
C ASP A 135 -11.86 7.27 1.41
N ARG A 136 -12.45 6.08 1.34
CA ARG A 136 -11.81 4.80 1.62
C ARG A 136 -12.16 3.79 0.54
N LEU A 137 -11.14 3.24 -0.10
CA LEU A 137 -11.32 2.20 -1.11
C LEU A 137 -11.67 0.87 -0.46
N GLU A 138 -12.73 0.25 -0.95
CA GLU A 138 -13.00 -1.15 -0.68
C GLU A 138 -12.53 -2.03 -1.85
N PRO A 139 -12.26 -3.32 -1.60
CA PRO A 139 -11.95 -4.29 -2.63
C PRO A 139 -12.81 -4.21 -3.90
N GLY A 140 -14.13 -4.08 -3.75
CA GLY A 140 -15.08 -4.08 -4.86
C GLY A 140 -15.06 -2.78 -5.69
N ASP A 141 -14.40 -1.73 -5.20
CA ASP A 141 -14.31 -0.45 -5.91
C ASP A 141 -13.25 -0.47 -7.01
N VAL A 142 -12.26 -1.36 -6.88
CA VAL A 142 -11.09 -1.40 -7.76
C VAL A 142 -11.43 -2.13 -9.05
N LEU A 143 -11.14 -1.49 -10.17
CA LEU A 143 -11.31 -2.04 -11.52
C LEU A 143 -9.97 -2.52 -12.10
N GLY A 144 -8.87 -1.88 -11.68
CA GLY A 144 -7.54 -2.11 -12.24
C GLY A 144 -6.49 -1.21 -11.61
N CYS A 145 -5.28 -1.30 -12.14
CA CYS A 145 -4.20 -0.38 -11.83
C CYS A 145 -3.38 -0.02 -13.06
N ALA A 146 -2.76 1.15 -13.03
CA ALA A 146 -1.78 1.61 -14.00
C ALA A 146 -0.50 2.05 -13.29
N TRP A 147 0.66 1.82 -13.90
CA TRP A 147 1.95 2.16 -13.31
C TRP A 147 2.94 2.62 -14.38
N PRO A 148 3.88 3.53 -14.07
CA PRO A 148 4.91 3.93 -14.99
C PRO A 148 5.70 2.75 -15.52
N ALA A 149 6.03 2.81 -16.80
CA ALA A 149 6.85 1.81 -17.46
C ALA A 149 7.63 2.42 -18.62
N VAL A 150 8.76 1.80 -18.92
CA VAL A 150 9.58 2.14 -20.07
C VAL A 150 9.16 1.26 -21.25
N GLY A 151 8.82 1.89 -22.36
CA GLY A 151 8.44 1.21 -23.60
C GLY A 151 9.65 0.60 -24.32
N PRO A 152 9.43 -0.20 -25.39
CA PRO A 152 10.49 -0.92 -26.10
C PRO A 152 11.60 -0.05 -26.69
N ARG A 153 11.33 1.25 -26.89
CA ARG A 153 12.29 2.23 -27.42
C ARG A 153 12.79 3.23 -26.37
N GLY A 154 12.65 2.91 -25.07
CA GLY A 154 13.06 3.79 -23.97
C GLY A 154 12.08 4.91 -23.63
N GLY A 155 10.97 5.06 -24.35
CA GLY A 155 9.95 6.08 -24.06
C GLY A 155 9.24 5.83 -22.73
N SER A 156 9.02 6.89 -21.94
CA SER A 156 8.20 6.82 -20.73
C SER A 156 6.72 6.62 -21.09
N GLY A 157 5.99 5.99 -20.18
CA GLY A 157 4.55 5.78 -20.29
C GLY A 157 4.08 4.86 -19.19
N PHE A 158 3.09 4.01 -19.49
CA PHE A 158 2.37 3.21 -18.51
C PHE A 158 2.13 1.77 -18.97
N ARG A 159 2.04 0.88 -18.00
CA ARG A 159 1.42 -0.44 -18.12
C ARG A 159 0.11 -0.44 -17.34
N ALA A 160 -0.74 -1.42 -17.61
CA ALA A 160 -2.04 -1.55 -16.95
C ALA A 160 -2.38 -3.01 -16.65
N ALA A 161 -3.18 -3.21 -15.62
CA ALA A 161 -3.83 -4.47 -15.28
C ALA A 161 -5.27 -4.20 -14.83
N ALA A 162 -6.15 -5.18 -15.02
CA ALA A 162 -7.58 -5.05 -14.73
C ALA A 162 -8.12 -6.32 -14.08
N GLU A 163 -9.31 -6.20 -13.49
CA GLU A 163 -10.07 -7.29 -12.84
C GLU A 163 -9.35 -7.86 -11.62
N PRO A 164 -9.49 -7.21 -10.45
CA PRO A 164 -8.97 -7.78 -9.22
C PRO A 164 -9.56 -9.16 -8.98
N THR A 165 -8.69 -10.11 -8.70
CA THR A 165 -9.02 -11.48 -8.33
C THR A 165 -8.13 -11.92 -7.18
N THR A 166 -8.41 -13.10 -6.64
CA THR A 166 -7.66 -13.71 -5.55
C THR A 166 -6.90 -14.91 -6.06
N LEU A 167 -5.60 -14.94 -5.77
CA LEU A 167 -4.72 -16.07 -6.03
C LEU A 167 -4.57 -16.89 -4.73
N GLY A 168 -4.92 -18.17 -4.81
CA GLY A 168 -4.82 -19.11 -3.70
C GLY A 168 -5.97 -19.00 -2.68
N THR A 169 -6.00 -19.96 -1.76
CA THR A 169 -6.90 -19.95 -0.60
C THR A 169 -6.23 -19.20 0.56
N PRO A 170 -6.99 -18.43 1.36
CA PRO A 170 -6.46 -17.87 2.61
C PRO A 170 -5.89 -18.99 3.48
N GLN A 171 -4.68 -18.81 3.98
CA GLN A 171 -4.09 -19.67 5.01
C GLN A 171 -4.30 -19.03 6.38
N TRP A 172 -4.22 -19.83 7.45
CA TRP A 172 -4.53 -19.40 8.82
C TRP A 172 -3.82 -18.09 9.24
N ASP A 173 -2.62 -17.84 8.74
CA ASP A 173 -1.78 -16.68 9.04
C ASP A 173 -1.67 -15.67 7.88
N ARG A 174 -2.27 -15.94 6.71
CA ARG A 174 -2.06 -15.13 5.50
C ARG A 174 -3.36 -14.92 4.70
N PRO A 175 -3.79 -13.66 4.49
CA PRO A 175 -4.90 -13.39 3.58
C PRO A 175 -4.56 -13.87 2.16
N ALA A 176 -5.58 -14.27 1.40
CA ALA A 176 -5.39 -14.62 -0.01
C ALA A 176 -4.77 -13.43 -0.78
N SER A 177 -3.79 -13.72 -1.63
CA SER A 177 -3.09 -12.71 -2.41
C SER A 177 -4.03 -12.11 -3.46
N ARG A 178 -4.10 -10.78 -3.55
CA ARG A 178 -4.96 -10.11 -4.53
C ARG A 178 -4.21 -9.77 -5.81
N VAL A 179 -4.50 -10.45 -6.91
CA VAL A 179 -3.87 -10.21 -8.21
C VAL A 179 -4.84 -9.57 -9.20
N PHE A 180 -4.39 -9.24 -10.39
CA PHE A 180 -5.25 -8.85 -11.50
C PHE A 180 -5.31 -10.00 -12.50
N ALA A 181 -6.52 -10.33 -12.97
CA ALA A 181 -6.70 -11.42 -13.93
C ALA A 181 -6.17 -11.03 -15.32
N GLN A 182 -6.26 -9.74 -15.67
CA GLN A 182 -5.91 -9.24 -17.00
C GLN A 182 -4.71 -8.30 -16.93
N HIS A 183 -3.76 -8.49 -17.85
CA HIS A 183 -2.58 -7.65 -17.98
C HIS A 183 -2.45 -7.14 -19.42
N ALA A 184 -2.30 -5.82 -19.58
CA ALA A 184 -2.11 -5.23 -20.88
C ALA A 184 -0.74 -5.63 -21.45
N THR A 185 -0.74 -6.28 -22.61
CA THR A 185 0.49 -6.61 -23.36
C THR A 185 1.12 -5.37 -24.00
N GLN A 186 0.33 -4.33 -24.26
CA GLN A 186 0.76 -3.08 -24.84
C GLN A 186 1.31 -2.07 -23.82
N HIS A 187 2.08 -1.10 -24.31
CA HIS A 187 2.52 0.08 -23.58
C HIS A 187 1.58 1.24 -23.89
N PHE A 188 1.27 2.05 -22.88
CA PHE A 188 0.42 3.22 -23.02
C PHE A 188 1.26 4.48 -22.88
N PRO A 189 1.22 5.42 -23.84
CA PRO A 189 2.01 6.65 -23.73
C PRO A 189 1.50 7.58 -22.62
N THR A 190 0.24 7.44 -22.20
CA THR A 190 -0.38 8.32 -21.21
C THR A 190 -1.25 7.53 -20.23
N LEU A 191 -1.42 8.08 -19.02
CA LEU A 191 -2.32 7.52 -18.02
C LEU A 191 -3.77 7.43 -18.51
N PRO A 192 -4.37 8.45 -19.16
CA PRO A 192 -5.71 8.32 -19.74
C PRO A 192 -5.87 7.14 -20.70
N ALA A 193 -4.86 6.82 -21.52
CA ALA A 193 -4.93 5.67 -22.42
C ALA A 193 -4.96 4.34 -21.65
N ALA A 194 -4.14 4.21 -20.61
CA ALA A 194 -4.15 3.05 -19.71
C ALA A 194 -5.50 2.90 -18.98
N VAL A 195 -6.06 4.00 -18.46
CA VAL A 195 -7.35 4.01 -17.74
C VAL A 195 -8.51 3.65 -18.68
N SER A 196 -8.51 4.14 -19.92
CA SER A 196 -9.50 3.75 -20.93
C SER A 196 -9.46 2.24 -21.21
N TRP A 197 -8.26 1.65 -21.32
CA TRP A 197 -8.11 0.21 -21.52
C TRP A 197 -8.66 -0.61 -20.35
N ILE A 198 -8.40 -0.18 -19.10
CA ILE A 198 -8.97 -0.82 -17.90
C ILE A 198 -10.51 -0.76 -17.96
N GLY A 199 -11.06 0.40 -18.30
CA GLY A 199 -12.51 0.59 -18.43
C GLY A 199 -13.16 -0.24 -19.53
N ALA A 200 -12.47 -0.48 -20.65
CA ALA A 200 -12.94 -1.35 -21.72
C ALA A 200 -12.89 -2.83 -21.29
N THR A 201 -11.76 -3.28 -20.75
CA THR A 201 -11.53 -4.67 -20.32
C THR A 201 -12.61 -5.13 -19.34
N VAL A 202 -12.89 -4.34 -18.29
CA VAL A 202 -13.89 -4.72 -17.27
C VAL A 202 -15.33 -4.77 -17.84
N LYS A 203 -15.63 -3.97 -18.88
CA LYS A 203 -16.97 -3.98 -19.52
C LYS A 203 -17.19 -5.23 -20.35
N GLU A 204 -16.14 -5.75 -21.00
CA GLU A 204 -16.23 -6.95 -21.83
C GLU A 204 -16.52 -8.19 -20.98
N THR A 205 -15.91 -8.29 -19.80
CA THR A 205 -16.10 -9.42 -18.87
C THR A 205 -17.41 -9.37 -18.09
N SER A 206 -18.09 -8.22 -18.05
CA SER A 206 -19.38 -8.05 -17.37
C SER A 206 -20.59 -8.38 -18.26
N ARG A 207 -20.38 -8.83 -19.50
CA ARG A 207 -21.43 -9.23 -20.46
C ARG A 207 -21.52 -10.75 -20.55
#